data_AF-A0A845K0J8-F1
#
_entry.id   AF-A0A845K0J8-F1
#
_cell.length_a   1.000
_cell.length_b   1.000
_cell.length_c   1.000
_cell.angle_alpha   90.00
_cell.angle_beta   90.00
_cell.angle_gamma   90.00
#
_symmetry.space_group_name_H-M   'P 1'
#
loop_
_entity.id
_entity.type
_entity.pdbx_description
1 polymer ?
#
loop_
_entity_poly.entity_id
_entity_poly.type
_entity_poly.pdbx_seq_one_letter_code
_entity_poly.pdbx_strand_id
1 'polypeptide(L)'
;MLTQQAHEKYLQEQEDFPMGRARELVKDLFRPNPLIYWVDFLFSAFLGWGALGLALMSPDFSLRQLVFVVLSSLALYRAALFIHEIVHFKKGNFRVFRWVWNLLCGFPMMLPIFLYQSVHFDHHKQNYYGTEKDGEYF
;
A
#
# COMPACT_ATOMS: atom_id res chain seq x y z
N MET A 1 -24.91 13.36 -36.77
CA MET A 1 -23.65 13.76 -37.45
C MET A 1 -22.65 14.37 -36.47
N LEU A 2 -22.98 15.45 -35.75
CA LEU A 2 -22.07 16.09 -34.77
C LEU A 2 -21.62 15.17 -33.60
N THR A 3 -22.52 14.35 -33.07
CA THR A 3 -22.22 13.37 -32.00
C THR A 3 -21.32 12.22 -32.46
N GLN A 4 -21.41 11.85 -33.74
CA GLN A 4 -20.65 10.74 -34.31
C GLN A 4 -19.21 11.17 -34.61
N GLN A 5 -19.02 12.37 -35.14
CA GLN A 5 -17.71 12.99 -35.31
C GLN A 5 -17.01 13.30 -33.97
N ALA A 6 -17.77 13.70 -32.95
CA ALA A 6 -17.22 13.90 -31.61
C ALA A 6 -16.77 12.56 -30.98
N HIS A 7 -17.52 11.49 -31.20
CA HIS A 7 -17.17 10.14 -30.74
C HIS A 7 -15.94 9.58 -31.48
N GLU A 8 -15.88 9.73 -32.80
CA GLU A 8 -14.72 9.34 -33.61
C GLU A 8 -13.46 10.12 -33.19
N LYS A 9 -13.58 11.43 -32.97
CA LYS A 9 -12.47 12.27 -32.50
C LYS A 9 -12.00 11.88 -31.09
N TYR A 10 -12.93 11.55 -30.19
CA TYR A 10 -12.61 11.05 -28.84
C TYR A 10 -11.87 9.70 -28.88
N LEU A 11 -12.31 8.76 -29.73
CA LEU A 11 -11.63 7.48 -29.91
C LEU A 11 -10.24 7.67 -30.54
N GLN A 12 -10.11 8.60 -31.48
CA GLN A 12 -8.84 8.94 -32.11
C GLN A 12 -7.86 9.62 -31.13
N GLU A 13 -8.33 10.53 -30.26
CA GLU A 13 -7.54 11.11 -29.17
C GLU A 13 -7.13 10.05 -28.11
N GLN A 14 -7.97 9.04 -27.86
CA GLN A 14 -7.63 7.90 -27.00
C GLN A 14 -6.59 6.97 -27.63
N GLU A 15 -6.61 6.77 -28.95
CA GLU A 15 -5.50 6.10 -29.67
C GLU A 15 -4.21 6.94 -29.61
N ASP A 16 -4.33 8.28 -29.64
CA ASP A 16 -3.21 9.22 -29.70
C ASP A 16 -2.55 9.51 -28.35
N PHE A 17 -3.17 9.12 -27.22
CA PHE A 17 -2.47 9.00 -25.93
C PHE A 17 -1.95 7.57 -25.77
N PRO A 18 -0.73 7.26 -26.25
CA PRO A 18 -0.27 5.90 -26.28
C PRO A 18 0.06 5.56 -24.83
N MET A 19 -0.79 4.79 -24.16
CA MET A 19 -0.53 4.33 -22.78
C MET A 19 0.84 3.67 -22.65
N GLY A 20 1.35 3.08 -23.75
CA GLY A 20 2.75 2.64 -23.88
C GLY A 20 3.76 3.78 -23.73
N ARG A 21 3.61 4.88 -24.47
CA ARG A 21 4.48 6.07 -24.37
C ARG A 21 4.37 6.73 -22.99
N ALA A 22 3.17 6.82 -22.42
CA ALA A 22 2.98 7.32 -21.06
C ALA A 22 3.74 6.45 -20.05
N ARG A 23 3.59 5.11 -20.10
CA ARG A 23 4.35 4.18 -19.27
C ARG A 23 5.86 4.31 -19.47
N GLU A 24 6.33 4.52 -20.71
CA GLU A 24 7.75 4.71 -20.99
C GLU A 24 8.33 5.97 -20.36
N LEU A 25 7.56 7.07 -20.34
CA LEU A 25 7.98 8.36 -19.75
C LEU A 25 8.17 8.29 -18.23
N VAL A 26 7.42 7.41 -17.54
CA VAL A 26 7.46 7.30 -16.07
C VAL A 26 8.09 5.98 -15.57
N LYS A 27 8.62 5.14 -16.46
CA LYS A 27 9.09 3.78 -16.11
C LYS A 27 10.19 3.75 -15.05
N ASP A 28 10.99 4.80 -14.98
CA ASP A 28 12.09 4.99 -14.04
C ASP A 28 11.59 5.39 -12.65
N LEU A 29 10.46 6.09 -12.55
CA LEU A 29 9.81 6.46 -11.28
C LEU A 29 9.30 5.23 -10.49
N PHE A 30 9.02 4.12 -11.18
CA PHE A 30 8.54 2.87 -10.55
C PHE A 30 9.66 1.95 -10.04
N ARG A 31 10.92 2.41 -10.00
CA ARG A 31 12.02 1.63 -9.42
C ARG A 31 12.05 1.82 -7.90
N PRO A 32 11.71 0.79 -7.10
CA PRO A 32 11.69 0.92 -5.64
C PRO A 32 13.12 1.12 -5.12
N ASN A 33 13.31 2.10 -4.23
CA ASN A 33 14.57 2.35 -3.55
C ASN A 33 14.60 1.61 -2.21
N PRO A 34 15.41 0.54 -2.04
CA PRO A 34 15.40 -0.26 -0.83
C PRO A 34 15.71 0.52 0.45
N LEU A 35 16.56 1.55 0.38
CA LEU A 35 16.93 2.34 1.55
C LEU A 35 15.74 3.11 2.11
N ILE A 36 14.95 3.74 1.23
CA ILE A 36 13.74 4.47 1.63
C ILE A 36 12.75 3.51 2.29
N TYR A 37 12.51 2.35 1.68
CA TYR A 37 11.62 1.34 2.22
C TYR A 37 12.05 0.86 3.60
N TRP A 38 13.30 0.45 3.77
CA TRP A 38 13.80 -0.06 5.04
C TRP A 38 13.79 0.98 6.14
N VAL A 39 14.27 2.20 5.85
CA VAL A 39 14.35 3.26 6.85
C VAL A 39 12.97 3.70 7.30
N ASP A 40 12.05 3.99 6.37
CA ASP A 40 10.68 4.39 6.70
C ASP A 40 9.94 3.28 7.46
N PHE A 41 9.97 2.05 6.93
CA PHE A 41 9.29 0.93 7.57
C PHE A 41 9.81 0.63 8.98
N LEU A 42 11.13 0.49 9.15
CA LEU A 42 11.69 0.15 10.46
C LEU A 42 11.51 1.30 11.45
N PHE A 43 11.71 2.55 11.02
CA PHE A 43 11.44 3.71 11.86
C PHE A 43 9.98 3.71 12.33
N SER A 44 9.04 3.57 11.41
CA SER A 44 7.60 3.55 11.72
C SER A 44 7.24 2.38 12.64
N ALA A 45 7.75 1.17 12.37
CA ALA A 45 7.46 -0.01 13.19
C ALA A 45 8.04 0.11 14.61
N PHE A 46 9.31 0.52 14.75
CA PHE A 46 9.94 0.68 16.07
C PHE A 46 9.31 1.82 16.86
N LEU A 47 9.00 2.94 16.21
CA LEU A 47 8.29 4.04 16.85
C LEU A 47 6.90 3.61 17.31
N GLY A 48 6.17 2.88 16.48
CA GLY A 48 4.84 2.39 16.77
C GLY A 48 4.81 1.41 17.94
N TRP A 49 5.55 0.31 17.85
CA TRP A 49 5.62 -0.69 18.92
C TRP A 49 6.23 -0.14 20.21
N GLY A 50 7.24 0.72 20.09
CA GLY A 50 7.85 1.40 21.23
C GLY A 50 6.86 2.33 21.94
N ALA A 51 6.12 3.14 21.18
CA ALA A 51 5.07 4.00 21.72
C ALA A 51 3.94 3.18 22.36
N LEU A 52 3.54 2.05 21.76
CA LEU A 52 2.57 1.15 22.37
C LEU A 52 3.06 0.63 23.73
N GLY A 53 4.31 0.17 23.80
CA GLY A 53 4.91 -0.27 25.06
C GLY A 53 4.91 0.83 26.13
N LEU A 54 5.25 2.07 25.74
CA LEU A 54 5.22 3.22 26.65
C LEU A 54 3.80 3.61 27.07
N ALA A 55 2.80 3.45 26.20
CA ALA A 55 1.40 3.65 26.55
C ALA A 55 0.94 2.64 27.62
N LEU A 56 1.31 1.37 27.48
CA LEU A 56 0.98 0.31 28.43
C LEU A 56 1.67 0.47 29.79
N MET A 57 2.83 1.13 29.82
CA MET A 57 3.56 1.46 31.06
C MET A 57 3.10 2.77 31.71
N SER A 58 2.24 3.54 31.03
CA SER A 58 1.74 4.81 31.55
C SER A 58 0.51 4.59 32.45
N PRO A 59 0.28 5.45 33.47
CA PRO A 59 -0.92 5.36 34.29
C PRO A 59 -2.19 5.44 33.45
N ASP A 60 -3.21 4.68 33.85
CA ASP A 60 -4.49 4.62 33.17
C ASP A 60 -5.11 6.01 32.99
N PHE A 61 -5.55 6.29 31.76
CA PHE A 61 -6.16 7.55 31.34
C PHE A 61 -5.29 8.80 31.54
N SER A 62 -3.98 8.65 31.75
CA SER A 62 -3.06 9.78 31.79
C SER A 62 -2.91 10.44 30.41
N LEU A 63 -2.64 11.75 30.39
CA LEU A 63 -2.32 12.47 29.15
C LEU A 63 -1.12 11.83 28.40
N ARG A 64 -0.15 11.31 29.15
CA ARG A 64 1.00 10.58 28.60
C ARG A 64 0.57 9.32 27.86
N GLN A 65 -0.29 8.50 28.47
CA GLN A 65 -0.84 7.31 27.83
C GLN A 65 -1.56 7.70 26.52
N LEU A 66 -2.42 8.73 26.56
CA LEU A 66 -3.15 9.19 25.38
C LEU A 66 -2.22 9.61 24.23
N VAL A 67 -1.17 10.39 24.52
CA VAL A 67 -0.17 10.82 23.53
C VAL A 67 0.52 9.61 22.90
N PHE A 68 0.94 8.63 23.70
CA PHE A 68 1.60 7.44 23.17
C PHE A 68 0.65 6.54 22.39
N VAL A 69 -0.63 6.44 22.77
CA VAL A 69 -1.64 5.73 21.97
C VAL A 69 -1.78 6.36 20.60
N VAL A 70 -1.93 7.69 20.52
CA VAL A 70 -2.05 8.40 19.23
C VAL A 70 -0.79 8.21 18.37
N LEU A 71 0.40 8.37 18.97
CA LEU A 71 1.66 8.19 18.27
C LEU A 71 1.83 6.75 17.76
N SER A 72 1.51 5.76 18.60
CA SER A 72 1.51 4.34 18.25
C SER A 72 0.58 4.07 17.08
N SER A 73 -0.67 4.54 17.15
CA SER A 73 -1.67 4.33 16.10
C SER A 73 -1.20 4.87 14.76
N LEU A 74 -0.70 6.11 14.71
CA LEU A 74 -0.24 6.73 13.46
C LEU A 74 1.00 6.02 12.88
N ALA A 75 1.97 5.67 13.72
CA ALA A 75 3.20 5.01 13.29
C ALA A 75 2.96 3.56 12.84
N LEU A 76 2.16 2.79 13.59
CA LEU A 76 1.76 1.44 13.19
C LEU A 76 0.86 1.45 11.95
N TYR A 77 0.00 2.45 11.79
CA TYR A 77 -0.77 2.63 10.56
C TYR A 77 0.15 2.85 9.35
N ARG A 78 1.15 3.73 9.48
CA ARG A 78 2.17 3.92 8.42
C ARG A 78 2.91 2.63 8.10
N ALA A 79 3.34 1.88 9.12
CA ALA A 79 4.02 0.61 8.94
C ALA A 79 3.13 -0.46 8.27
N ALA A 80 1.86 -0.52 8.64
CA ALA A 80 0.89 -1.46 8.08
C ALA A 80 0.57 -1.18 6.61
N LEU A 81 0.48 0.10 6.20
CA LEU A 81 0.19 0.50 4.82
C LEU A 81 1.20 -0.02 3.79
N PHE A 82 2.43 -0.36 4.20
CA PHE A 82 3.41 -0.97 3.30
C PHE A 82 2.92 -2.27 2.66
N ILE A 83 1.92 -2.95 3.23
CA ILE A 83 1.32 -4.14 2.63
C ILE A 83 0.86 -3.90 1.18
N HIS A 84 0.30 -2.72 0.89
CA HIS A 84 -0.14 -2.33 -0.46
C HIS A 84 1.03 -2.34 -1.45
N GLU A 85 2.16 -1.75 -1.08
CA GLU A 85 3.32 -1.69 -1.98
C GLU A 85 4.02 -3.05 -2.10
N ILE A 86 4.06 -3.83 -1.00
CA ILE A 86 4.71 -5.14 -0.96
C ILE A 86 4.08 -6.13 -1.94
N VAL A 87 2.74 -6.12 -2.06
CA VAL A 87 2.02 -7.02 -2.96
C VAL A 87 2.25 -6.66 -4.43
N HIS A 88 2.66 -5.42 -4.74
CA HIS A 88 3.04 -5.00 -6.08
C HIS A 88 4.48 -5.36 -6.46
N PHE A 89 5.33 -5.76 -5.52
CA PHE A 89 6.69 -6.17 -5.86
C PHE A 89 6.71 -7.42 -6.74
N LYS A 90 7.56 -7.39 -7.78
CA LYS A 90 7.81 -8.53 -8.66
C LYS A 90 8.20 -9.78 -7.86
N LYS A 91 7.74 -10.95 -8.32
CA LYS A 91 8.05 -12.24 -7.70
C LYS A 91 9.57 -12.43 -7.56
N GLY A 92 10.04 -12.72 -6.35
CA GLY A 92 11.47 -12.90 -6.05
C GLY A 92 12.20 -11.66 -5.54
N ASN A 93 11.64 -10.46 -5.67
CA ASN A 93 12.24 -9.24 -5.12
C ASN A 93 11.83 -9.01 -3.65
N PHE A 94 12.64 -8.25 -2.90
CA PHE A 94 12.34 -7.82 -1.52
C PHE A 94 11.98 -8.98 -0.56
N ARG A 95 12.52 -10.19 -0.78
CA ARG A 95 12.17 -11.40 0.00
C ARG A 95 12.39 -11.19 1.50
N VAL A 96 13.53 -10.63 1.89
CA VAL A 96 13.86 -10.36 3.29
C VAL A 96 12.90 -9.32 3.88
N PHE A 97 12.63 -8.25 3.13
CA PHE A 97 11.69 -7.20 3.56
C PHE A 97 10.29 -7.77 3.82
N ARG A 98 9.78 -8.64 2.93
CA ARG A 98 8.48 -9.32 3.12
C ARG A 98 8.43 -10.15 4.41
N TRP A 99 9.51 -10.89 4.69
CA TRP A 99 9.61 -11.69 5.92
C TRP A 99 9.64 -10.81 7.16
N VAL A 100 10.48 -9.77 7.17
CA VAL A 100 10.57 -8.86 8.31
C VAL A 100 9.27 -8.08 8.51
N TRP A 101 8.63 -7.63 7.43
CA TRP A 101 7.33 -6.96 7.50
C TRP A 101 6.24 -7.88 8.05
N ASN A 102 6.15 -9.13 7.59
CA ASN A 102 5.21 -10.10 8.17
C ASN A 102 5.50 -10.33 9.66
N LEU A 103 6.77 -10.44 10.06
CA LEU A 103 7.12 -10.68 11.46
C LEU A 103 6.73 -9.51 12.36
N LEU A 104 7.00 -8.27 11.93
CA LEU A 104 6.80 -7.08 12.75
C LEU A 104 5.39 -6.48 12.65
N CYS A 105 4.69 -6.66 11.53
CA CYS A 105 3.36 -6.08 11.31
C CYS A 105 2.34 -7.14 10.90
N GLY A 106 2.61 -7.92 9.84
CA GLY A 106 1.64 -8.84 9.27
C GLY A 106 1.05 -9.84 10.28
N PHE A 107 1.86 -10.66 10.92
CA PHE A 107 1.38 -11.63 11.91
C PHE A 107 0.82 -10.97 13.18
N PRO A 108 1.52 -10.00 13.82
CA PRO A 108 0.99 -9.36 15.03
C PRO A 108 -0.36 -8.65 14.83
N MET A 109 -0.61 -8.13 13.63
CA MET A 109 -1.84 -7.40 13.30
C MET A 109 -2.86 -8.27 12.56
N MET A 110 -2.62 -9.59 12.42
CA MET A 110 -3.49 -10.50 11.66
C MET A 110 -3.69 -10.11 10.18
N LEU A 111 -2.69 -9.44 9.60
CA LEU A 111 -2.62 -9.02 8.20
C LEU A 111 -1.41 -9.62 7.46
N PRO A 112 -1.15 -10.94 7.52
CA PRO A 112 -0.05 -11.52 6.76
C PRO A 112 -0.29 -11.35 5.26
N ILE A 113 0.78 -11.07 4.51
CA ILE A 113 0.74 -10.69 3.08
C ILE A 113 -0.13 -11.64 2.22
N PHE A 114 -0.09 -12.95 2.48
CA PHE A 114 -0.82 -13.93 1.66
C PHE A 114 -2.35 -13.82 1.76
N LEU A 115 -2.88 -13.25 2.85
CA LEU A 115 -4.32 -12.98 2.98
C LEU A 115 -4.76 -11.76 2.16
N TYR A 116 -3.84 -10.84 1.86
CA TYR A 116 -4.13 -9.61 1.13
C TYR A 116 -3.82 -9.72 -0.38
N GLN A 117 -2.80 -10.48 -0.74
CA GLN A 117 -2.19 -10.45 -2.07
C GLN A 117 -3.16 -10.78 -3.23
N SER A 118 -4.02 -11.80 -3.09
CA SER A 118 -4.93 -12.18 -4.18
C SER A 118 -6.04 -11.17 -4.38
N VAL A 119 -6.68 -10.74 -3.28
CA VAL A 119 -7.79 -9.79 -3.30
C VAL A 119 -7.34 -8.46 -3.89
N HIS A 120 -6.20 -7.95 -3.43
CA HIS A 120 -5.66 -6.69 -3.95
C HIS A 120 -5.27 -6.81 -5.43
N PHE A 121 -4.66 -7.93 -5.84
CA PHE A 121 -4.29 -8.11 -7.24
C PHE A 121 -5.51 -8.18 -8.15
N ASP A 122 -6.59 -8.83 -7.71
CA ASP A 122 -7.85 -8.89 -8.44
C ASP A 122 -8.48 -7.50 -8.55
N HIS A 123 -8.50 -6.73 -7.46
CA HIS A 123 -8.96 -5.35 -7.45
C HIS A 123 -8.29 -4.49 -8.54
N HIS A 124 -6.98 -4.61 -8.77
CA HIS A 124 -6.28 -3.84 -9.81
C HIS A 124 -6.54 -4.30 -11.26
N LYS A 125 -7.24 -5.42 -11.48
CA LYS A 125 -7.55 -5.87 -12.84
C LYS A 125 -8.72 -5.07 -13.40
N GLN A 126 -8.57 -4.55 -14.62
CA GLN A 126 -9.60 -3.73 -15.29
C GLN A 126 -10.97 -4.43 -15.42
N ASN A 127 -11.01 -5.76 -15.49
CA ASN A 127 -12.24 -6.54 -15.61
C ASN A 127 -12.84 -6.99 -14.26
N TYR A 128 -12.20 -6.63 -13.14
CA TYR A 128 -12.67 -6.90 -11.78
C TYR A 128 -12.99 -5.59 -11.05
N TYR A 129 -12.11 -4.59 -11.15
CA TYR A 129 -12.22 -3.30 -10.48
C TYR A 129 -13.63 -2.71 -10.58
N GLY A 130 -14.25 -2.41 -9.43
CA GLY A 130 -15.57 -1.76 -9.38
C GLY A 130 -16.74 -2.63 -9.84
N THR A 131 -16.56 -3.94 -9.91
CA THR A 131 -17.63 -4.92 -10.18
C THR A 131 -17.91 -5.76 -8.93
N GLU A 132 -18.97 -6.58 -8.95
CA GLU A 132 -19.26 -7.57 -7.89
C GLU A 132 -18.13 -8.60 -7.65
N LYS A 133 -17.18 -8.71 -8.59
CA LYS A 133 -16.01 -9.60 -8.48
C LYS A 133 -14.87 -8.95 -7.70
N ASP A 134 -14.96 -7.65 -7.44
CA ASP A 134 -13.97 -6.89 -6.68
C ASP A 134 -14.11 -7.19 -5.20
N GLY A 135 -13.15 -7.92 -4.65
CA GLY A 135 -13.14 -8.27 -3.24
C GLY A 135 -12.74 -7.13 -2.30
N GLU A 136 -12.49 -5.91 -2.78
CA GLU A 136 -12.23 -4.76 -1.90
C GLU A 136 -13.46 -3.86 -1.65
N TYR A 137 -14.54 -4.02 -2.44
CA TYR A 137 -15.74 -3.15 -2.39
C TYR A 137 -17.04 -3.87 -1.99
N PHE A 138 -16.97 -4.93 -1.19
CA PHE A 138 -18.16 -5.65 -0.69
C PHE A 138 -19.20 -4.73 -0.03
#